data_AF-A0A0G1D621-F1
#
_entry.id   AF-A0A0G1D621-F1
#
_cell.length_a   1.000
_cell.length_b   1.000
_cell.length_c   1.000
_cell.angle_alpha   90.00
_cell.angle_beta   90.00
_cell.angle_gamma   90.00
#
_symmetry.space_group_name_H-M   'P 1'
#
loop_
_entity.id
_entity.type
_entity.pdbx_description
1 polymer ?
#
loop_
_entity_poly.entity_id
_entity_poly.type
_entity_poly.pdbx_seq_one_letter_code
_entity_poly.pdbx_strand_id
1 'polypeptide(L)'
;MQTTSIIRERGQLTIPDAIRKMVGWVNPMSAVSISVLKPDEIVIRPHVQTVDWNKVWGAIRKSRAITGKGEVGASKFMELDRSSH
;
A
#
# COMPACT_ATOMS: atom_id res chain seq x y z
N MET A 1 -18.83 16.94 -20.56
CA MET A 1 -18.19 18.13 -19.95
C MET A 1 -16.75 18.18 -20.45
N GLN A 2 -16.31 19.29 -21.01
CA GLN A 2 -14.94 19.47 -21.50
C GLN A 2 -14.36 20.70 -20.81
N THR A 3 -13.20 20.55 -20.19
CA THR A 3 -12.49 21.66 -19.55
C THR A 3 -11.05 21.66 -20.01
N THR A 4 -10.58 22.81 -20.44
CA THR A 4 -9.18 23.04 -20.80
C THR A 4 -8.46 23.61 -19.59
N SER A 5 -7.37 22.97 -19.18
CA SER A 5 -6.50 23.43 -18.09
C SER A 5 -5.07 23.51 -18.58
N ILE A 6 -4.31 24.45 -18.03
CA ILE A 6 -2.89 24.63 -18.33
C ILE A 6 -2.06 23.84 -17.30
N ILE A 7 -1.08 23.09 -17.79
CA ILE A 7 -0.06 22.46 -16.95
C ILE A 7 0.88 23.57 -16.46
N ARG A 8 0.97 23.73 -15.14
CA ARG A 8 1.84 24.73 -14.51
C ARG A 8 3.27 24.21 -14.42
N GLU A 9 4.15 25.07 -13.88
CA GLU A 9 5.53 24.71 -13.55
C GLU A 9 5.61 23.37 -12.81
N ARG A 10 6.67 22.61 -13.10
CA ARG A 10 6.91 21.27 -12.55
C ARG A 10 5.85 20.22 -12.91
N GLY A 11 5.08 20.44 -13.99
CA GLY A 11 4.11 19.45 -14.47
C GLY A 11 2.84 19.35 -13.62
N GLN A 12 2.54 20.37 -12.81
CA GLN A 12 1.35 20.36 -11.95
C GLN A 12 0.08 20.66 -12.76
N LEU A 13 -0.93 19.79 -12.63
CA LEU A 13 -2.27 19.99 -13.19
C LEU A 13 -3.28 20.17 -12.06
N THR A 14 -4.01 21.29 -12.09
CA THR A 14 -5.11 21.53 -11.13
C THR A 14 -6.40 20.95 -11.69
N ILE A 15 -7.05 20.07 -10.91
CA ILE A 15 -8.39 19.55 -11.26
C ILE A 15 -9.44 20.59 -10.83
N PRO A 16 -10.26 21.11 -11.76
CA PRO A 16 -11.30 22.10 -11.47
C PRO A 16 -12.33 21.60 -10.46
N ASP A 17 -12.90 22.52 -9.69
CA ASP A 17 -13.93 22.21 -8.67
C ASP A 17 -15.15 21.48 -9.22
N ALA A 18 -15.58 21.80 -10.44
CA ALA A 18 -16.68 21.12 -11.09
C ALA A 18 -16.43 19.60 -11.22
N ILE A 19 -15.20 19.21 -11.57
CA ILE A 19 -14.81 17.79 -11.65
C ILE A 19 -14.71 17.20 -10.25
N ARG A 20 -14.08 17.88 -9.29
CA ARG A 20 -13.95 17.40 -7.90
C ARG A 20 -15.31 17.09 -7.25
N LYS A 21 -16.32 17.92 -7.52
CA LYS A 21 -17.69 17.70 -7.02
C LYS A 21 -18.39 16.51 -7.68
N MET A 22 -18.04 16.18 -8.91
CA MET A 22 -18.59 15.02 -9.63
C MET A 22 -17.94 13.70 -9.23
N VAL A 23 -16.64 13.72 -8.89
CA VAL A 23 -15.88 12.52 -8.51
C VAL A 23 -15.35 12.63 -7.08
N GLY A 24 -16.03 11.94 -6.14
CA GLY A 24 -15.77 12.04 -4.70
C GLY A 24 -14.43 11.51 -4.19
N TRP A 25 -13.58 10.97 -5.05
CA TRP A 25 -12.22 10.50 -4.69
C TRP A 25 -11.14 11.56 -4.95
N VAL A 26 -11.46 12.67 -5.62
CA VAL A 26 -10.49 13.75 -5.92
C VAL A 26 -10.43 14.76 -4.77
N ASN A 27 -10.09 14.28 -3.58
CA ASN A 27 -9.90 15.13 -2.40
C ASN A 27 -8.41 15.49 -2.24
N PRO A 28 -8.07 16.63 -1.61
CA PRO A 28 -6.70 16.95 -1.25
C PRO A 28 -6.02 15.77 -0.52
N MET A 29 -4.73 15.57 -0.79
CA MET A 29 -3.92 14.47 -0.22
C MET A 29 -4.38 13.03 -0.58
N SER A 30 -5.30 12.86 -1.52
CA SER A 30 -5.70 11.51 -1.98
C SER A 30 -4.63 10.90 -2.88
N ALA A 31 -4.30 9.63 -2.64
CA ALA A 31 -3.39 8.88 -3.49
C ALA A 31 -4.08 8.50 -4.81
N VAL A 32 -3.37 8.68 -5.93
CA VAL A 32 -3.87 8.36 -7.27
C VAL A 32 -2.85 7.53 -8.05
N SER A 33 -3.35 6.71 -8.97
CA SER A 33 -2.53 6.00 -9.94
C SER A 33 -2.67 6.68 -11.30
N ILE A 34 -1.54 6.90 -11.97
CA ILE A 34 -1.46 7.56 -13.27
C ILE A 34 -0.95 6.52 -14.27
N SER A 35 -1.70 6.32 -15.35
CA SER A 35 -1.33 5.40 -16.44
C SER A 35 -1.47 6.09 -17.79
N VAL A 36 -0.50 5.89 -18.67
CA VAL A 36 -0.57 6.32 -20.08
C VAL A 36 -1.18 5.17 -20.87
N LEU A 37 -2.40 5.34 -21.39
CA LEU A 37 -3.06 4.30 -22.20
C LEU A 37 -2.74 4.45 -23.69
N LYS A 38 -2.57 5.69 -24.14
CA LYS A 38 -2.24 6.07 -25.52
C LYS A 38 -1.30 7.28 -25.49
N PRO A 39 -0.63 7.63 -26.61
CA PRO A 39 0.28 8.78 -26.66
C PRO A 39 -0.35 10.08 -26.12
N ASP A 40 -1.64 10.30 -26.39
CA ASP A 40 -2.36 11.53 -26.02
C ASP A 40 -3.34 11.32 -24.87
N GLU A 41 -3.29 10.18 -24.17
CA GLU A 41 -4.29 9.82 -23.15
C GLU A 41 -3.63 9.37 -21.84
N ILE A 42 -3.74 10.24 -20.83
CA ILE A 42 -3.39 9.95 -19.45
C ILE A 42 -4.67 9.67 -18.66
N VAL A 43 -4.72 8.53 -17.98
CA VAL A 43 -5.84 8.16 -17.10
C VAL A 43 -5.39 8.20 -15.64
N ILE A 44 -6.15 8.94 -14.84
CA ILE A 44 -5.96 9.06 -13.39
C ILE A 44 -7.06 8.28 -12.69
N ARG A 45 -6.69 7.39 -11.78
CA ARG A 45 -7.63 6.58 -10.99
C ARG A 45 -7.32 6.70 -9.50
N PRO A 46 -8.30 6.55 -8.60
CA PRO A 46 -8.02 6.44 -7.17
C PRO A 46 -7.11 5.25 -6.91
N HIS A 47 -6.07 5.45 -6.09
CA HIS A 47 -5.19 4.36 -5.72
C HIS A 47 -5.88 3.48 -4.66
N VAL A 48 -6.48 2.37 -5.11
CA VAL A 48 -7.04 1.37 -4.21
C VAL A 48 -5.96 0.33 -3.96
N GLN A 49 -5.39 0.33 -2.75
CA GLN A 49 -4.55 -0.77 -2.31
C GLN A 49 -5.45 -1.99 -2.09
N THR A 50 -5.51 -2.89 -3.07
CA THR A 50 -6.04 -4.23 -2.84
C THR A 50 -5.05 -4.97 -1.95
N VAL A 51 -5.30 -4.92 -0.64
CA VAL A 51 -4.56 -5.74 0.31
C VAL A 51 -4.87 -7.19 0.00
N ASP A 52 -3.84 -7.96 -0.37
CA ASP A 52 -3.95 -9.40 -0.48
C ASP A 52 -4.06 -9.99 0.94
N TRP A 53 -5.30 -10.09 1.40
CA TRP A 53 -5.63 -10.65 2.70
C TRP A 53 -5.13 -12.09 2.84
N ASN A 54 -5.05 -12.87 1.76
CA ASN A 54 -4.51 -14.23 1.83
C ASN A 54 -3.02 -14.22 2.16
N LYS A 55 -2.27 -13.28 1.59
CA LYS A 55 -0.85 -13.08 1.91
C LYS A 55 -0.65 -12.62 3.36
N VAL A 56 -1.49 -11.69 3.83
CA VAL A 56 -1.46 -11.21 5.22
C VAL A 56 -1.78 -12.35 6.20
N TRP A 57 -2.88 -13.06 5.98
CA TRP A 57 -3.26 -14.20 6.82
C TRP A 57 -2.25 -15.35 6.73
N GLY A 58 -1.66 -15.59 5.57
CA GLY A 58 -0.57 -16.55 5.39
C GLY A 58 0.67 -16.21 6.21
N ALA A 59 1.06 -14.94 6.25
CA ALA A 59 2.16 -14.47 7.09
C ALA A 59 1.85 -14.60 8.59
N ILE A 60 0.62 -14.23 9.01
CA ILE A 60 0.16 -14.40 10.40
C ILE A 60 0.19 -15.88 10.81
N ARG A 61 -0.32 -16.78 9.96
CA ARG A 61 -0.30 -18.24 10.23
C ARG A 61 1.14 -18.78 10.30
N LYS A 62 2.02 -18.36 9.40
CA LYS A 62 3.45 -18.74 9.44
C LYS A 62 4.12 -18.30 10.73
N SER A 63 3.91 -17.05 11.15
CA SER A 63 4.44 -16.53 12.42
C SER A 63 3.92 -17.31 13.62
N ARG A 64 2.63 -17.67 13.65
CA ARG A 64 2.07 -18.52 14.72
C ARG A 64 2.61 -19.95 14.68
N ALA A 65 2.82 -20.53 13.51
CA ALA A 65 3.40 -21.87 13.39
C ALA A 65 4.86 -21.96 13.88
N ILE A 66 5.58 -20.83 13.90
CA ILE A 66 6.95 -20.75 14.42
C ILE A 66 6.99 -20.85 15.97
N THR A 67 5.86 -20.69 16.67
CA THR A 67 5.80 -20.85 18.14
C THR A 67 5.88 -22.31 18.65
N GLY A 68 6.02 -23.31 17.76
CA GLY A 68 6.01 -24.73 18.16
C GLY A 68 7.18 -25.60 17.66
N LYS A 69 8.20 -25.03 17.00
CA LYS A 69 9.41 -25.77 16.55
C LYS A 69 10.69 -25.22 17.17
N GLY A 70 10.64 -24.95 18.47
CA GLY A 70 11.86 -24.90 19.27
C GLY A 70 12.36 -26.33 19.47
N GLU A 71 13.36 -26.76 18.71
CA GLU A 71 14.17 -27.96 19.02
C GLU A 71 14.99 -27.81 20.32
N VAL A 72 14.77 -26.72 21.05
CA VAL A 72 15.35 -26.42 22.34
C VAL A 72 14.17 -26.20 23.28
N GLY A 73 13.83 -27.24 24.05
CA GLY A 73 12.88 -27.10 25.14
C GLY A 73 13.32 -25.98 26.08
N ALA A 74 12.38 -25.28 26.72
CA ALA A 74 12.69 -24.19 27.66
C ALA A 74 13.75 -24.59 28.70
N SER A 75 13.78 -25.86 29.10
CA SER A 75 14.82 -26.48 29.93
C SER A 75 16.23 -26.40 29.31
N LYS A 76 16.39 -26.71 28.02
CA LYS A 76 17.69 -26.70 27.33
C LYS A 76 18.20 -25.27 27.06
N PHE A 77 17.28 -24.30 26.97
CA PHE A 77 17.63 -22.87 26.90
C PHE A 77 18.17 -22.36 28.25
N MET A 78 17.53 -22.74 29.36
CA MET A 78 18.01 -22.43 30.71
C MET A 78 19.36 -23.11 31.03
N GLU A 79 19.60 -24.30 30.51
CA GLU A 79 20.85 -25.04 30.70
C GLU A 79 22.02 -24.40 29.94
N LEU A 80 21.79 -23.95 28.70
CA LEU A 80 22.75 -23.18 27.91
C LEU A 80 23.10 -21.85 28.59
N ASP A 81 22.10 -21.11 29.08
CA ASP A 81 22.26 -19.82 29.77
C ASP A 81 23.10 -19.95 31.06
N ARG A 82 22.93 -21.05 31.80
CA ARG A 82 23.73 -21.35 33.01
C ARG A 82 25.15 -21.81 32.71
N SER A 83 25.41 -22.37 31.53
CA SER A 83 26.74 -22.84 31.12
C SER A 83 27.63 -21.74 30.53
N SER A 84 27.03 -20.62 30.14
CA SER A 84 27.72 -19.44 29.59
C SER A 84 28.16 -18.41 30.64
N HIS A 85 28.03 -18.74 31.93
CA HIS A 85 28.38 -17.88 33.06
C HIS A 85 29.52 -18.44 33.91
#